data_AF-A0A8H6IBK7-F1
#
_entry.id   AF-A0A8H6IBK7-F1
#
_cell.length_a   1.000
_cell.length_b   1.000
_cell.length_c   1.000
_cell.angle_alpha   90.00
_cell.angle_beta   90.00
_cell.angle_gamma   90.00
#
_symmetry.space_group_name_H-M   'P 1'
#
loop_
_entity.id
_entity.type
_entity.pdbx_description
1 polymer ?
#
loop_
_entity_poly.entity_id
_entity_poly.type
_entity_poly.pdbx_seq_one_letter_code
_entity_poly.pdbx_strand_id
1 'polypeptide(L)'
;MAQLSRILPPYATSSHAPFPREIWRAIIDFVFFDDPNGATLRSASEASRALRDLTYAHRHQSVILDGWEKLLSFEAYFCTLPTKQRRLVNLYVHLPEMYLDAYPKGRQATLEDPDNADWDDPSVYVGEDSDGEESEDGDVEFSSISKEEQAELAQEVEDLNEDAQDYSGYHGQDLSQLALDQSVLGRLEYKVFSALRRLLEASATTLSVLTLCWCRSSHIYTEAVIPVLPNLRSLAIHTMYGKYKANSTAPLHRSIATPVLFPSLERLRIHSDVPHMDDDFKVLTAPPLRFISASTSTYLQLVSLPETLEEVQVWAWDVKVDLRMFKSAPQDYDSKHLGKRLHRMKQETLLQKFKAFRTGNEKDAWDQRDASVFLLERFNPGSLTVQGFKRYWLEQLTFEEPE
;
A
#
# COMPACT_ATOMS: atom_id res chain seq x y z
N MET A 1 -50.46 8.99 -15.56
CA MET A 1 -50.28 7.64 -16.11
C MET A 1 -49.78 7.72 -17.55
N ALA A 2 -48.46 7.86 -17.73
CA ALA A 2 -47.76 7.65 -19.00
C ALA A 2 -46.25 7.52 -18.74
N GLN A 3 -45.64 6.51 -19.38
CA GLN A 3 -44.24 6.43 -19.81
C GLN A 3 -43.12 6.68 -18.78
N LEU A 4 -42.65 5.61 -18.14
CA LEU A 4 -41.23 5.45 -17.76
C LEU A 4 -40.81 3.99 -18.02
N SER A 5 -40.65 3.67 -19.29
CA SER A 5 -40.02 2.42 -19.74
C SER A 5 -38.96 2.78 -20.78
N ARG A 6 -37.69 2.83 -20.35
CA ARG A 6 -36.43 2.65 -21.10
C ARG A 6 -35.31 3.44 -20.42
N ILE A 7 -34.35 2.71 -19.85
CA ILE A 7 -32.89 2.84 -20.01
C ILE A 7 -32.28 2.02 -18.86
N LEU A 8 -32.00 0.74 -19.12
CA LEU A 8 -30.97 0.00 -18.40
C LEU A 8 -30.17 -0.82 -19.43
N PRO A 9 -28.83 -0.80 -19.36
CA PRO A 9 -27.97 -1.45 -20.35
C PRO A 9 -27.90 -2.97 -20.15
N PRO A 10 -27.54 -3.74 -21.20
CA PRO A 10 -27.36 -5.18 -21.11
C PRO A 10 -25.93 -5.47 -20.66
N TYR A 11 -25.74 -5.89 -19.41
CA TYR A 11 -24.47 -6.50 -18.98
C TYR A 11 -24.70 -7.90 -18.40
N ALA A 12 -24.24 -8.86 -19.19
CA ALA A 12 -23.76 -10.21 -18.91
C ALA A 12 -23.85 -10.74 -17.46
N THR A 13 -24.77 -11.70 -17.30
CA THR A 13 -24.60 -13.01 -16.65
C THR A 13 -23.42 -13.22 -15.67
N SER A 14 -23.58 -12.74 -14.43
CA SER A 14 -23.42 -13.60 -13.25
C SER A 14 -24.60 -13.31 -12.33
N SER A 15 -25.63 -14.16 -12.41
CA SER A 15 -26.99 -13.89 -11.93
C SER A 15 -27.16 -14.06 -10.42
N HIS A 16 -26.56 -13.19 -9.63
CA HIS A 16 -27.11 -12.83 -8.33
C HIS A 16 -26.92 -11.33 -8.15
N ALA A 17 -27.78 -10.55 -8.80
CA ALA A 17 -27.93 -9.15 -8.44
C ALA A 17 -28.29 -9.12 -6.94
N PRO A 18 -27.49 -8.44 -6.09
CA PRO A 18 -27.87 -8.27 -4.70
C PRO A 18 -29.25 -7.61 -4.70
N PHE A 19 -30.20 -8.19 -3.94
CA PHE A 19 -31.52 -7.61 -3.80
C PHE A 19 -31.37 -6.14 -3.39
N PRO A 20 -31.91 -5.18 -4.15
CA PRO A 20 -31.76 -3.75 -3.86
C PRO A 20 -32.11 -3.46 -2.40
N ARG A 21 -31.26 -2.69 -1.71
CA ARG A 21 -31.43 -2.36 -0.28
C ARG A 21 -32.76 -1.65 -0.03
N GLU A 22 -33.25 -0.94 -1.03
CA GLU A 22 -34.53 -0.26 -1.09
C GLU A 22 -35.70 -1.24 -1.01
N ILE A 23 -35.57 -2.41 -1.65
CA ILE A 23 -36.58 -3.48 -1.57
C ILE A 23 -36.56 -4.11 -0.18
N TRP A 24 -35.38 -4.32 0.42
CA TRP A 24 -35.28 -4.80 1.81
C TRP A 24 -35.90 -3.83 2.80
N ARG A 25 -35.63 -2.53 2.66
CA ARG A 25 -36.26 -1.49 3.49
C ARG A 25 -37.76 -1.45 3.29
N ALA A 26 -38.24 -1.45 2.05
CA ALA A 26 -39.67 -1.46 1.76
C ALA A 26 -40.38 -2.71 2.33
N ILE A 27 -39.75 -3.89 2.25
CA ILE A 27 -40.27 -5.12 2.87
C ILE A 27 -40.32 -4.98 4.39
N ILE A 28 -39.25 -4.45 5.01
CA ILE A 28 -39.20 -4.21 6.45
C ILE A 28 -40.28 -3.21 6.87
N ASP A 29 -40.33 -2.03 6.25
CA ASP A 29 -41.28 -0.97 6.58
C ASP A 29 -42.73 -1.44 6.40
N PHE A 30 -43.03 -2.17 5.34
CA PHE A 30 -44.34 -2.78 5.09
C PHE A 30 -44.72 -3.81 6.16
N VAL A 31 -43.75 -4.58 6.66
CA VAL A 31 -43.93 -5.60 7.68
C VAL A 31 -44.06 -4.99 9.10
N PHE A 32 -43.58 -3.77 9.34
CA PHE A 32 -43.63 -3.16 10.67
C PHE A 32 -44.80 -2.19 10.89
N PHE A 33 -45.44 -1.66 9.85
CA PHE A 33 -46.42 -0.59 10.02
C PHE A 33 -47.89 -1.01 10.18
N ASP A 34 -48.30 -2.24 9.84
CA ASP A 34 -49.71 -2.46 9.45
C ASP A 34 -50.46 -3.63 10.13
N ASP A 35 -50.12 -4.03 11.37
CA ASP A 35 -50.89 -5.10 12.03
C ASP A 35 -51.22 -4.92 13.52
N PRO A 36 -52.48 -4.60 13.85
CA PRO A 36 -52.96 -4.50 15.23
C PRO A 36 -53.03 -5.85 15.97
N ASN A 37 -52.90 -6.99 15.29
CA ASN A 37 -52.98 -8.33 15.90
C ASN A 37 -51.61 -9.01 16.12
N GLY A 38 -50.50 -8.40 15.69
CA GLY A 38 -49.14 -8.94 15.88
C GLY A 38 -48.80 -10.20 15.05
N ALA A 39 -49.65 -10.59 14.09
CA ALA A 39 -49.35 -11.62 13.11
C ALA A 39 -48.20 -11.21 12.19
N THR A 40 -48.07 -9.92 11.87
CA THR A 40 -47.01 -9.41 10.99
C THR A 40 -45.63 -9.48 11.65
N LEU A 41 -45.52 -9.38 12.98
CA LEU A 41 -44.27 -9.65 13.71
C LEU A 41 -43.82 -11.12 13.59
N ARG A 42 -44.76 -12.08 13.54
CA ARG A 42 -44.43 -13.50 13.31
C ARG A 42 -43.98 -13.73 11.87
N SER A 43 -44.70 -13.17 10.90
CA SER A 43 -44.32 -13.21 9.48
C SER A 43 -42.95 -12.56 9.24
N ALA A 44 -42.64 -11.47 9.94
CA ALA A 44 -41.31 -10.83 9.92
C ALA A 44 -40.21 -11.77 10.42
N SER A 45 -40.46 -12.44 11.55
CA SER A 45 -39.52 -13.38 12.14
C SER A 45 -39.28 -14.58 11.22
N GLU A 46 -40.34 -15.13 10.62
CA GLU A 46 -40.25 -16.24 9.67
C GLU A 46 -39.55 -15.84 8.38
N ALA A 47 -39.90 -14.68 7.80
CA ALA A 47 -39.23 -14.15 6.62
C ALA A 47 -37.75 -13.84 6.88
N SER A 48 -37.41 -13.31 8.07
CA SER A 48 -36.02 -13.08 8.48
C SER A 48 -35.24 -14.38 8.61
N ARG A 49 -35.84 -15.44 9.19
CA ARG A 49 -35.22 -16.77 9.25
C ARG A 49 -35.03 -17.37 7.86
N ALA A 50 -36.07 -17.35 7.02
CA ALA A 50 -36.00 -17.85 5.66
C ALA A 50 -34.95 -17.09 4.83
N LEU A 51 -34.86 -15.77 4.98
CA LEU A 51 -33.82 -14.98 4.36
C LEU A 51 -32.43 -15.35 4.88
N ARG A 52 -32.28 -15.50 6.20
CA ARG A 52 -31.01 -15.91 6.81
C ARG A 52 -30.57 -17.27 6.26
N ASP A 53 -31.48 -18.20 6.07
CA ASP A 53 -31.21 -19.52 5.49
C ASP A 53 -30.81 -19.42 4.01
N LEU A 54 -31.54 -18.60 3.22
CA LEU A 54 -31.23 -18.35 1.81
C LEU A 54 -29.89 -17.63 1.62
N THR A 55 -29.56 -16.70 2.51
CA THR A 55 -28.33 -15.89 2.47
C THR A 55 -27.17 -16.56 3.19
N TYR A 56 -27.39 -17.67 3.91
CA TYR A 56 -26.36 -18.37 4.67
C TYR A 56 -25.15 -18.71 3.79
N ALA A 57 -25.38 -19.20 2.57
CA ALA A 57 -24.35 -19.54 1.59
C ALA A 57 -23.58 -18.32 1.03
N HIS A 58 -24.12 -17.11 1.21
CA HIS A 58 -23.60 -15.84 0.69
C HIS A 58 -23.02 -14.94 1.79
N ARG A 59 -23.19 -15.31 3.06
CA ARG A 59 -22.90 -14.45 4.22
C ARG A 59 -21.47 -13.94 4.28
N HIS A 60 -20.51 -14.74 3.83
CA HIS A 60 -19.07 -14.43 3.91
C HIS A 60 -18.46 -14.03 2.56
N GLN A 61 -19.28 -13.69 1.55
CA GLN A 61 -18.76 -13.33 0.23
C GLN A 61 -18.01 -12.00 0.24
N SER A 62 -18.41 -11.05 1.07
CA SER A 62 -17.76 -9.74 1.19
C SER A 62 -17.47 -9.45 2.65
N VAL A 63 -16.20 -9.27 2.99
CA VAL A 63 -15.76 -9.06 4.38
C VAL A 63 -14.84 -7.85 4.44
N ILE A 64 -15.07 -7.02 5.46
CA ILE A 64 -14.25 -5.86 5.81
C ILE A 64 -13.66 -6.14 7.19
N LEU A 65 -12.33 -6.21 7.26
CA LEU A 65 -11.57 -6.42 8.48
C LEU A 65 -10.77 -5.16 8.77
N ASP A 66 -11.18 -4.42 9.78
CA ASP A 66 -10.56 -3.16 10.18
C ASP A 66 -9.95 -3.32 11.57
N GLY A 67 -8.61 -3.41 11.61
CA GLY A 67 -7.84 -3.77 12.80
C GLY A 67 -7.39 -5.25 12.81
N TRP A 68 -6.23 -5.50 13.42
CA TRP A 68 -5.63 -6.82 13.45
C TRP A 68 -6.36 -7.80 14.38
N GLU A 69 -7.05 -7.32 15.42
CA GLU A 69 -7.85 -8.15 16.33
C GLU A 69 -9.06 -8.76 15.63
N LYS A 70 -9.72 -7.96 14.76
CA LYS A 70 -10.83 -8.43 13.94
C LYS A 70 -10.35 -9.47 12.93
N LEU A 71 -9.17 -9.27 12.35
CA LEU A 71 -8.54 -10.25 11.47
C LEU A 71 -8.28 -11.58 12.21
N LEU A 72 -7.66 -11.54 13.39
CA LEU A 72 -7.38 -12.75 14.17
C LEU A 72 -8.66 -13.50 14.57
N SER A 73 -9.66 -12.77 15.04
CA SER A 73 -10.94 -13.35 15.46
C SER A 73 -11.70 -13.95 14.27
N PHE A 74 -11.70 -13.26 13.14
CA PHE A 74 -12.34 -13.73 11.91
C PHE A 74 -11.61 -14.93 11.32
N GLU A 75 -10.28 -14.93 11.30
CA GLU A 75 -9.48 -16.07 10.83
C GLU A 75 -9.78 -17.32 11.65
N ALA A 76 -9.74 -17.22 12.99
CA ALA A 76 -10.05 -18.33 13.87
C ALA A 76 -11.44 -18.92 13.59
N TYR A 77 -12.46 -18.08 13.44
CA TYR A 77 -13.82 -18.50 13.08
C TYR A 77 -13.90 -19.11 11.67
N PHE A 78 -13.38 -18.42 10.65
CA PHE A 78 -13.49 -18.81 9.25
C PHE A 78 -12.78 -20.15 8.97
N CYS A 79 -11.63 -20.37 9.61
CA CYS A 79 -10.89 -21.62 9.54
C CYS A 79 -11.61 -22.80 10.22
N THR A 80 -12.62 -22.57 11.08
CA THR A 80 -13.45 -23.65 11.64
C THR A 80 -14.59 -24.09 10.71
N LEU A 81 -14.98 -23.25 9.76
CA LEU A 81 -16.08 -23.55 8.84
C LEU A 81 -15.71 -24.71 7.92
N PRO A 82 -16.69 -25.54 7.47
CA PRO A 82 -16.45 -26.53 6.42
C PRO A 82 -15.96 -25.87 5.12
N THR A 83 -15.06 -26.52 4.36
CA THR A 83 -14.47 -25.96 3.12
C THR A 83 -15.52 -25.45 2.12
N LYS A 84 -16.68 -26.12 2.02
CA LYS A 84 -17.79 -25.70 1.14
C LYS A 84 -18.39 -24.34 1.52
N GLN A 85 -18.26 -23.94 2.78
CA GLN A 85 -18.77 -22.68 3.34
C GLN A 85 -17.70 -21.57 3.37
N ARG A 86 -16.42 -21.89 3.13
CA ARG A 86 -15.30 -20.93 3.08
C ARG A 86 -15.27 -20.16 1.75
N ARG A 87 -16.37 -19.51 1.42
CA ARG A 87 -16.53 -18.75 0.17
C ARG A 87 -16.39 -17.26 0.44
N LEU A 88 -15.19 -16.74 0.21
CA LEU A 88 -14.87 -15.33 0.32
C LEU A 88 -14.51 -14.81 -1.08
N VAL A 89 -15.25 -13.81 -1.57
CA VAL A 89 -15.12 -13.27 -2.94
C VAL A 89 -14.43 -11.91 -2.91
N ASN A 90 -14.83 -11.05 -1.98
CA ASN A 90 -14.30 -9.72 -1.77
C ASN A 90 -13.76 -9.61 -0.33
N LEU A 91 -12.49 -9.29 -0.20
CA LEU A 91 -11.86 -9.07 1.09
C LEU A 91 -11.23 -7.68 1.12
N TYR A 92 -11.62 -6.90 2.12
CA TYR A 92 -10.94 -5.67 2.50
C TYR A 92 -10.28 -5.91 3.86
N VAL A 93 -8.97 -5.64 3.97
CA VAL A 93 -8.23 -5.71 5.21
C VAL A 93 -7.51 -4.38 5.43
N HIS A 94 -7.74 -3.75 6.57
CA HIS A 94 -7.00 -2.59 7.06
C HIS A 94 -6.24 -2.97 8.32
N LEU A 95 -4.91 -2.97 8.22
CA LEU A 95 -3.97 -3.25 9.31
C LEU A 95 -3.25 -1.95 9.67
N PRO A 96 -3.62 -1.28 10.78
CA PRO A 96 -2.94 -0.08 11.23
C PRO A 96 -1.50 -0.41 11.71
N GLU A 97 -0.75 0.63 12.03
CA GLU A 97 0.61 0.51 12.58
C GLU A 97 0.60 -0.26 13.92
N MET A 98 1.14 -1.48 13.92
CA MET A 98 1.18 -2.36 15.10
C MET A 98 2.23 -1.93 16.14
N TYR A 99 3.13 -1.00 15.81
CA TYR A 99 4.16 -0.51 16.73
C TYR A 99 3.56 0.06 18.02
N LEU A 100 2.49 0.85 17.90
CA LEU A 100 1.84 1.48 19.06
C LEU A 100 1.16 0.46 19.99
N ASP A 101 0.67 -0.64 19.43
CA ASP A 101 0.06 -1.73 20.20
C ASP A 101 1.12 -2.60 20.87
N ALA A 102 2.25 -2.83 20.20
CA ALA A 102 3.39 -3.56 20.75
C ALA A 102 4.11 -2.79 21.88
N TYR A 103 4.14 -1.46 21.77
CA TYR A 103 4.84 -0.56 22.70
C TYR A 103 3.91 0.57 23.17
N PRO A 104 2.94 0.28 24.05
CA PRO A 104 2.01 1.29 24.54
C PRO A 104 2.75 2.44 25.24
N LYS A 105 2.35 3.67 24.90
CA LYS A 105 2.91 4.92 25.43
C LYS A 105 2.90 4.88 26.96
N GLY A 106 4.08 4.95 27.57
CA GLY A 106 4.31 4.72 29.00
C GLY A 106 5.33 3.62 29.30
N ARG A 107 5.65 2.78 28.31
CA ARG A 107 6.77 1.82 28.37
C ARG A 107 7.87 2.09 27.36
N GLN A 108 7.75 3.16 26.59
CA GLN A 108 8.92 3.85 26.05
C GLN A 108 9.68 4.32 27.29
N ALA A 109 10.52 3.43 27.84
CA ALA A 109 11.73 3.85 28.46
C ALA A 109 12.26 4.92 27.52
N THR A 110 12.39 6.13 28.03
CA THR A 110 13.29 7.07 27.44
C THR A 110 14.54 6.24 27.10
N LEU A 111 14.73 5.92 25.82
CA LEU A 111 16.05 5.64 25.26
C LEU A 111 16.80 6.99 25.25
N GLU A 112 16.68 7.74 26.35
CA GLU A 112 17.76 8.50 26.94
C GLU A 112 18.74 7.40 27.32
N ASP A 113 19.52 7.02 26.33
CA ASP A 113 20.75 6.30 26.50
C ASP A 113 21.46 6.97 27.69
N PRO A 114 21.57 6.30 28.86
CA PRO A 114 22.14 6.93 30.05
C PRO A 114 23.60 7.37 29.82
N ASP A 115 24.22 6.88 28.75
CA ASP A 115 25.56 7.23 28.31
C ASP A 115 25.58 8.34 27.23
N ASN A 116 24.42 8.80 26.75
CA ASN A 116 24.30 9.97 25.85
C ASN A 116 23.81 11.22 26.60
N ALA A 117 23.97 11.24 27.93
CA ALA A 117 23.63 12.34 28.81
C ALA A 117 24.70 13.46 28.87
N ASP A 118 25.74 13.44 28.03
CA ASP A 118 26.90 14.36 28.19
C ASP A 118 27.47 14.95 26.89
N TRP A 119 26.77 14.88 25.74
CA TRP A 119 27.25 15.47 24.47
C TRP A 119 26.60 16.80 24.07
N ASP A 120 25.66 17.32 24.86
CA ASP A 120 25.15 18.68 24.69
C ASP A 120 25.09 19.38 26.06
N ASP A 121 26.26 19.78 26.57
CA ASP A 121 26.37 21.06 27.27
C ASP A 121 26.36 22.15 26.18
N PRO A 122 25.25 22.88 25.96
CA PRO A 122 25.25 24.03 25.07
C PRO A 122 25.85 25.22 25.82
N SER A 123 27.02 25.06 26.42
CA SER A 123 27.78 26.18 26.91
C SER A 123 28.40 26.90 25.72
N VAL A 124 27.72 27.96 25.29
CA VAL A 124 28.38 29.21 24.92
C VAL A 124 29.31 29.12 23.70
N TYR A 125 28.75 28.85 22.51
CA TYR A 125 29.29 29.51 21.31
C TYR A 125 28.71 30.93 21.25
N VAL A 126 29.30 31.81 22.05
CA VAL A 126 29.22 33.25 21.82
C VAL A 126 29.92 33.48 20.49
N GLY A 127 29.13 33.81 19.47
CA GLY A 127 29.65 34.38 18.24
C GLY A 127 30.29 35.72 18.57
N GLU A 128 31.59 35.71 18.82
CA GLU A 128 32.43 36.88 18.66
C GLU A 128 33.03 36.84 17.26
N ASP A 129 32.77 37.91 16.53
CA ASP A 129 33.38 38.29 15.26
C ASP A 129 34.91 38.16 15.37
N SER A 130 35.48 37.12 14.75
CA SER A 130 36.92 36.98 14.57
C SER A 130 37.24 37.09 13.09
N ASP A 131 37.29 38.34 12.62
CA ASP A 131 38.12 38.72 11.49
C ASP A 131 39.57 38.37 11.81
N GLY A 132 40.11 37.30 11.23
CA GLY A 132 41.47 36.90 11.56
C GLY A 132 41.99 35.65 10.87
N GLU A 133 42.79 35.91 9.84
CA GLU A 133 44.00 35.16 9.46
C GLU A 133 43.87 33.93 8.56
N GLU A 134 44.48 34.11 7.38
CA GLU A 134 44.81 33.11 6.37
C GLU A 134 45.63 31.98 7.02
N SER A 135 44.96 30.85 7.29
CA SER A 135 45.62 29.61 7.69
C SER A 135 46.40 29.06 6.51
N GLU A 136 47.70 29.31 6.56
CA GLU A 136 48.79 28.68 5.82
C GLU A 136 48.56 27.16 5.64
N ASP A 137 48.71 26.69 4.40
CA ASP A 137 48.62 25.29 3.98
C ASP A 137 49.65 24.44 4.73
N GLY A 138 49.26 23.96 5.92
CA GLY A 138 49.99 22.94 6.64
C GLY A 138 49.87 21.62 5.89
N ASP A 139 50.90 21.26 5.12
CA ASP A 139 51.12 19.92 4.60
C ASP A 139 51.07 18.93 5.77
N VAL A 140 49.89 18.35 6.02
CA VAL A 140 49.69 17.29 7.01
C VAL A 140 50.41 16.08 6.44
N GLU A 141 51.64 15.88 6.89
CA GLU A 141 52.50 14.76 6.55
C GLU A 141 51.76 13.47 6.92
N PHE A 142 51.12 12.86 5.92
CA PHE A 142 50.39 11.61 6.04
C PHE A 142 51.37 10.55 6.52
N SER A 143 51.37 10.30 7.83
CA SER A 143 52.16 9.25 8.44
C SER A 143 51.79 7.96 7.73
N SER A 144 52.77 7.39 7.01
CA SER A 144 52.56 6.20 6.20
C SER A 144 52.13 5.07 7.13
N ILE A 145 50.89 4.59 6.96
CA ILE A 145 50.32 3.46 7.71
C ILE A 145 51.35 2.33 7.70
N SER A 146 51.68 1.84 8.90
CA SER A 146 52.64 0.75 9.05
C SER A 146 52.10 -0.53 8.42
N LYS A 147 53.00 -1.44 8.04
CA LYS A 147 52.58 -2.74 7.49
C LYS A 147 51.81 -3.57 8.54
N GLU A 148 52.12 -3.39 9.81
CA GLU A 148 51.40 -4.00 10.92
C GLU A 148 49.95 -3.49 11.00
N GLU A 149 49.72 -2.17 11.02
CA GLU A 149 48.36 -1.60 11.04
C GLU A 149 47.53 -2.01 9.82
N GLN A 150 48.16 -2.08 8.63
CA GLN A 150 47.47 -2.52 7.43
C GLN A 150 47.05 -4.00 7.49
N ALA A 151 47.80 -4.84 8.21
CA ALA A 151 47.45 -6.24 8.44
C ALA A 151 46.32 -6.39 9.48
N GLU A 152 46.33 -5.58 10.55
CA GLU A 152 45.25 -5.55 11.55
C GLU A 152 43.92 -5.09 10.93
N LEU A 153 43.94 -4.03 10.11
CA LEU A 153 42.77 -3.58 9.36
C LEU A 153 42.23 -4.64 8.39
N ALA A 154 43.13 -5.41 7.75
CA ALA A 154 42.69 -6.49 6.85
C ALA A 154 42.00 -7.62 7.63
N GLN A 155 42.49 -7.95 8.82
CA GLN A 155 41.88 -8.95 9.69
C GLN A 155 40.54 -8.46 10.26
N GLU A 156 40.44 -7.20 10.71
CA GLU A 156 39.18 -6.63 11.19
C GLU A 156 38.12 -6.61 10.08
N VAL A 157 38.51 -6.31 8.83
CA VAL A 157 37.60 -6.40 7.68
C VAL A 157 37.16 -7.86 7.40
N GLU A 158 38.02 -8.84 7.62
CA GLU A 158 37.67 -10.26 7.47
C GLU A 158 36.71 -10.71 8.57
N ASP A 159 36.99 -10.39 9.83
CA ASP A 159 36.13 -10.67 10.99
C ASP A 159 34.75 -9.98 10.84
N LEU A 160 34.72 -8.72 10.42
CA LEU A 160 33.48 -8.00 10.12
C LEU A 160 32.72 -8.61 8.93
N ASN A 161 33.41 -9.21 7.95
CA ASN A 161 32.77 -9.90 6.84
C ASN A 161 32.23 -11.28 7.25
N GLU A 162 32.89 -12.00 8.16
CA GLU A 162 32.37 -13.25 8.74
C GLU A 162 31.11 -12.99 9.56
N ASP A 163 31.12 -11.94 10.41
CA ASP A 163 29.94 -11.51 11.16
C ASP A 163 28.83 -11.00 10.21
N ALA A 164 29.18 -10.24 9.17
CA ALA A 164 28.21 -9.81 8.15
C ALA A 164 27.62 -10.97 7.34
N GLN A 165 28.36 -12.07 7.16
CA GLN A 165 27.86 -13.28 6.51
C GLN A 165 26.82 -14.02 7.35
N ASP A 166 26.84 -13.94 8.69
CA ASP A 166 25.81 -14.56 9.53
C ASP A 166 24.46 -13.83 9.42
N TYR A 167 24.48 -12.53 9.08
CA TYR A 167 23.27 -11.77 8.72
C TYR A 167 22.74 -12.07 7.31
N SER A 168 23.40 -12.91 6.50
CA SER A 168 22.94 -13.26 5.14
C SER A 168 21.68 -14.15 5.11
N GLY A 169 21.25 -14.69 6.26
CA GLY A 169 20.03 -15.49 6.39
C GLY A 169 18.71 -14.72 6.22
N TYR A 170 18.74 -13.39 6.15
CA TYR A 170 17.53 -12.55 6.01
C TYR A 170 17.02 -12.49 4.56
N HIS A 171 16.45 -13.60 4.09
CA HIS A 171 15.76 -13.67 2.81
C HIS A 171 14.37 -13.04 2.74
N GLY A 172 13.62 -12.84 3.85
CA GLY A 172 12.29 -12.21 3.84
C GLY A 172 11.20 -12.90 2.99
N GLN A 173 11.45 -14.08 2.43
CA GLN A 173 10.53 -14.79 1.51
C GLN A 173 9.48 -15.64 2.23
N ASP A 174 9.70 -15.92 3.51
CA ASP A 174 8.74 -16.59 4.38
C ASP A 174 8.57 -15.82 5.70
N LEU A 175 7.63 -16.26 6.52
CA LEU A 175 7.37 -15.66 7.84
C LEU A 175 8.26 -16.25 8.94
N SER A 176 9.22 -17.12 8.62
CA SER A 176 10.05 -17.80 9.63
C SER A 176 10.93 -16.81 10.38
N GLN A 177 11.41 -15.77 9.70
CA GLN A 177 12.23 -14.73 10.31
C GLN A 177 11.48 -13.94 11.37
N LEU A 178 10.20 -13.62 11.10
CA LEU A 178 9.35 -12.98 12.11
C LEU A 178 9.03 -13.92 13.28
N ALA A 179 9.07 -15.24 13.06
CA ALA A 179 8.93 -16.21 14.14
C ALA A 179 10.19 -16.29 15.02
N LEU A 180 11.37 -16.01 14.45
CA LEU A 180 12.64 -15.96 15.16
C LEU A 180 12.87 -14.62 15.88
N ASP A 181 12.24 -13.55 15.41
CA ASP A 181 12.32 -12.25 16.07
C ASP A 181 11.73 -12.31 17.49
N GLN A 182 12.59 -12.06 18.48
CA GLN A 182 12.22 -12.07 19.90
C GLN A 182 11.53 -10.77 20.34
N SER A 183 11.55 -9.74 19.49
CA SER A 183 10.90 -8.46 19.77
C SER A 183 9.38 -8.65 19.97
N VAL A 184 8.77 -7.75 20.76
CA VAL A 184 7.31 -7.79 20.98
C VAL A 184 6.57 -7.52 19.67
N LEU A 185 7.11 -6.61 18.86
CA LEU A 185 6.57 -6.24 17.56
C LEU A 185 6.68 -7.38 16.54
N GLY A 186 7.84 -8.01 16.40
CA GLY A 186 8.04 -9.13 15.48
C GLY A 186 7.11 -10.30 15.77
N ARG A 187 6.92 -10.65 17.04
CA ARG A 187 5.93 -11.67 17.45
C ARG A 187 4.49 -11.29 17.12
N LEU A 188 4.13 -10.01 17.29
CA LEU A 188 2.80 -9.51 16.91
C LEU A 188 2.61 -9.56 15.39
N GLU A 189 3.57 -9.04 14.62
CA GLU A 189 3.57 -9.08 13.16
C GLU A 189 3.52 -10.51 12.63
N TYR A 190 4.33 -11.43 13.18
CA TYR A 190 4.29 -12.85 12.83
C TYR A 190 2.88 -13.42 13.02
N LYS A 191 2.25 -13.16 14.17
CA LYS A 191 0.91 -13.66 14.47
C LYS A 191 -0.13 -13.12 13.49
N VAL A 192 -0.08 -11.81 13.22
CA VAL A 192 -1.05 -11.12 12.35
C VAL A 192 -0.86 -11.52 10.88
N PHE A 193 0.37 -11.48 10.37
CA PHE A 193 0.65 -11.87 8.98
C PHE A 193 0.45 -13.36 8.74
N SER A 194 0.75 -14.23 9.71
CA SER A 194 0.44 -15.65 9.60
C SER A 194 -1.07 -15.89 9.55
N ALA A 195 -1.87 -15.16 10.33
CA ALA A 195 -3.34 -15.25 10.26
C ALA A 195 -3.87 -14.73 8.91
N LEU A 196 -3.37 -13.58 8.43
CA LEU A 196 -3.73 -13.08 7.10
C LEU A 196 -3.41 -14.12 6.03
N ARG A 197 -2.22 -14.70 6.05
CA ARG A 197 -1.80 -15.74 5.11
C ARG A 197 -2.74 -16.94 5.14
N ARG A 198 -3.03 -17.51 6.32
CA ARG A 198 -3.96 -18.65 6.46
C ARG A 198 -5.37 -18.32 5.95
N LEU A 199 -5.85 -17.11 6.22
CA LEU A 199 -7.15 -16.66 5.72
C LEU A 199 -7.17 -16.58 4.19
N LEU A 200 -6.12 -16.04 3.58
CA LEU A 200 -5.96 -15.95 2.13
C LEU A 200 -5.80 -17.34 1.50
N GLU A 201 -5.03 -18.25 2.11
CA GLU A 201 -4.87 -19.64 1.66
C GLU A 201 -6.22 -20.37 1.70
N ALA A 202 -6.97 -20.21 2.79
CA ALA A 202 -8.29 -20.82 2.97
C ALA A 202 -9.35 -20.29 1.97
N SER A 203 -9.12 -19.11 1.38
CA SER A 203 -10.02 -18.47 0.41
C SER A 203 -9.45 -18.38 -1.01
N ALA A 204 -8.27 -18.97 -1.27
CA ALA A 204 -7.52 -18.78 -2.51
C ALA A 204 -8.32 -19.15 -3.77
N THR A 205 -9.18 -20.17 -3.69
CA THR A 205 -10.00 -20.63 -4.81
C THR A 205 -11.26 -19.79 -5.04
N THR A 206 -11.65 -18.92 -4.12
CA THR A 206 -12.89 -18.14 -4.24
C THR A 206 -12.65 -16.64 -4.31
N LEU A 207 -11.51 -16.18 -3.81
CA LEU A 207 -11.19 -14.76 -3.69
C LEU A 207 -10.94 -14.15 -5.07
N SER A 208 -11.73 -13.12 -5.41
CA SER A 208 -11.66 -12.42 -6.69
C SER A 208 -11.21 -10.97 -6.53
N VAL A 209 -11.49 -10.35 -5.39
CA VAL A 209 -11.13 -8.96 -5.09
C VAL A 209 -10.47 -8.89 -3.72
N LEU A 210 -9.26 -8.35 -3.68
CA LEU A 210 -8.52 -8.11 -2.45
C LEU A 210 -8.13 -6.63 -2.38
N THR A 211 -8.49 -5.98 -1.29
CA THR A 211 -7.96 -4.67 -0.90
C THR A 211 -7.22 -4.83 0.41
N LEU A 212 -5.93 -4.52 0.41
CA LEU A 212 -5.04 -4.66 1.54
C LEU A 212 -4.42 -3.31 1.84
N CYS A 213 -4.87 -2.70 2.92
CA CYS A 213 -4.29 -1.50 3.49
C CYS A 213 -3.46 -1.93 4.70
N TRP A 214 -2.15 -1.75 4.66
CA TRP A 214 -1.31 -2.15 5.79
C TRP A 214 -0.14 -1.20 6.04
N CYS A 215 0.29 -1.18 7.30
CA CYS A 215 1.52 -0.52 7.73
C CYS A 215 2.44 -1.60 8.32
N ARG A 216 3.45 -2.02 7.55
CA ARG A 216 4.43 -3.03 7.98
C ARG A 216 5.64 -2.33 8.58
N SER A 217 6.10 -2.80 9.73
CA SER A 217 7.37 -2.36 10.31
C SER A 217 8.52 -3.28 9.86
N SER A 218 8.23 -4.56 9.65
CA SER A 218 9.23 -5.52 9.18
C SER A 218 9.50 -5.49 7.69
N HIS A 219 10.75 -5.80 7.36
CA HIS A 219 11.24 -6.00 6.00
C HIS A 219 10.95 -7.44 5.57
N ILE A 220 9.76 -7.68 5.04
CA ILE A 220 9.38 -8.97 4.43
C ILE A 220 8.87 -8.74 3.02
N TYR A 221 9.02 -9.73 2.15
CA TYR A 221 8.45 -9.66 0.81
C TYR A 221 6.94 -9.89 0.85
N THR A 222 6.24 -9.29 -0.12
CA THR A 222 4.78 -9.45 -0.25
C THR A 222 4.37 -10.93 -0.41
N GLU A 223 5.16 -11.76 -1.11
CA GLU A 223 4.94 -13.22 -1.23
C GLU A 223 5.03 -14.00 0.09
N ALA A 224 5.67 -13.44 1.12
CA ALA A 224 5.71 -14.06 2.44
C ALA A 224 4.33 -14.01 3.12
N VAL A 225 3.51 -13.00 2.81
CA VAL A 225 2.17 -12.85 3.40
C VAL A 225 1.06 -13.28 2.46
N ILE A 226 1.16 -12.93 1.17
CA ILE A 226 0.12 -13.23 0.19
C ILE A 226 0.48 -14.52 -0.56
N PRO A 227 -0.29 -15.62 -0.38
CA PRO A 227 -0.06 -16.86 -1.11
C PRO A 227 -0.46 -16.71 -2.59
N VAL A 228 -0.29 -17.78 -3.38
CA VAL A 228 -0.82 -17.82 -4.74
C VAL A 228 -2.36 -17.74 -4.71
N LEU A 229 -2.93 -16.73 -5.36
CA LEU A 229 -4.37 -16.50 -5.43
C LEU A 229 -4.84 -16.65 -6.89
N PRO A 230 -5.16 -17.88 -7.33
CA PRO A 230 -5.36 -18.19 -8.75
C PRO A 230 -6.55 -17.47 -9.39
N ASN A 231 -7.57 -17.11 -8.61
CA ASN A 231 -8.80 -16.47 -9.10
C ASN A 231 -8.86 -14.97 -8.82
N LEU A 232 -7.80 -14.39 -8.26
CA LEU A 232 -7.77 -12.98 -7.93
C LEU A 232 -7.70 -12.13 -9.22
N ARG A 233 -8.73 -11.31 -9.43
CA ARG A 233 -8.85 -10.42 -10.62
C ARG A 233 -8.52 -8.98 -10.30
N SER A 234 -8.78 -8.53 -9.08
CA SER A 234 -8.54 -7.16 -8.64
C SER A 234 -7.77 -7.14 -7.33
N LEU A 235 -6.59 -6.53 -7.35
CA LEU A 235 -5.73 -6.33 -6.19
C LEU A 235 -5.51 -4.84 -5.97
N ALA A 236 -5.80 -4.37 -4.76
CA ALA A 236 -5.43 -3.05 -4.30
C ALA A 236 -4.52 -3.18 -3.07
N ILE A 237 -3.31 -2.63 -3.12
CA ILE A 237 -2.38 -2.58 -2.00
C ILE A 237 -2.15 -1.10 -1.66
N HIS A 238 -2.41 -0.76 -0.40
CA HIS A 238 -2.14 0.55 0.16
C HIS A 238 -1.12 0.38 1.29
N THR A 239 0.11 0.78 1.05
CA THR A 239 1.17 0.76 2.07
C THR A 239 1.27 2.13 2.71
N MET A 240 0.96 2.21 4.00
CA MET A 240 1.05 3.43 4.77
C MET A 240 2.43 3.59 5.38
N TYR A 241 2.92 4.82 5.45
CA TYR A 241 4.18 5.13 6.10
C TYR A 241 4.00 5.11 7.62
N GLY A 242 4.64 4.15 8.29
CA GLY A 242 4.70 4.12 9.76
C GLY A 242 5.55 5.27 10.29
N LYS A 243 5.18 5.82 11.44
CA LYS A 243 5.98 6.89 12.07
C LYS A 243 7.30 6.33 12.59
N TYR A 244 7.31 5.07 12.97
CA TYR A 244 8.47 4.38 13.49
C TYR A 244 9.10 3.57 12.37
N LYS A 245 10.13 4.15 11.74
CA LYS A 245 10.98 3.41 10.81
C LYS A 245 11.80 2.40 11.61
N ALA A 246 11.73 1.13 11.23
CA ALA A 246 12.84 0.24 11.52
C ALA A 246 14.08 0.81 10.81
N ASN A 247 15.16 1.04 11.54
CA ASN A 247 16.41 1.60 11.00
C ASN A 247 17.12 0.66 10.02
N SER A 248 16.53 -0.51 9.73
CA SER A 248 17.13 -1.48 8.83
C SER A 248 17.00 -1.01 7.38
N THR A 249 18.06 -0.39 6.88
CA THR A 249 18.25 -0.10 5.45
C THR A 249 18.80 -1.30 4.68
N ALA A 250 19.04 -2.44 5.35
CA ALA A 250 19.60 -3.61 4.72
C ALA A 250 18.70 -4.08 3.57
N PRO A 251 19.23 -4.21 2.35
CA PRO A 251 18.48 -4.73 1.22
C PRO A 251 18.12 -6.19 1.48
N LEU A 252 16.85 -6.56 1.27
CA LEU A 252 16.45 -7.96 1.30
C LEU A 252 17.06 -8.70 0.12
N HIS A 253 17.56 -9.92 0.35
CA HIS A 253 18.11 -10.77 -0.70
C HIS A 253 17.19 -11.96 -0.97
N ARG A 254 16.63 -12.07 -2.18
CA ARG A 254 15.84 -13.24 -2.58
C ARG A 254 16.75 -14.46 -2.77
N SER A 255 16.44 -15.55 -2.08
CA SER A 255 17.08 -16.85 -2.31
C SER A 255 16.47 -17.62 -3.48
N ILE A 256 15.17 -17.43 -3.72
CA ILE A 256 14.38 -18.12 -4.75
C ILE A 256 13.86 -17.11 -5.78
N ALA A 257 13.77 -17.53 -7.04
CA ALA A 257 13.15 -16.75 -8.10
C ALA A 257 11.70 -16.36 -7.75
N THR A 258 11.32 -15.16 -8.17
CA THR A 258 10.01 -14.56 -7.90
C THR A 258 8.85 -15.44 -8.41
N PRO A 259 7.96 -15.96 -7.54
CA PRO A 259 6.84 -16.79 -7.96
C PRO A 259 5.74 -15.96 -8.64
N VAL A 260 4.96 -16.54 -9.55
CA VAL A 260 3.77 -15.89 -10.09
C VAL A 260 2.60 -16.06 -9.12
N LEU A 261 2.30 -15.02 -8.33
CA LEU A 261 1.25 -15.10 -7.30
C LEU A 261 -0.18 -15.00 -7.86
N PHE A 262 -0.39 -14.22 -8.92
CA PHE A 262 -1.73 -13.80 -9.36
C PHE A 262 -1.94 -14.04 -10.87
N PRO A 263 -2.10 -15.30 -11.31
CA PRO A 263 -2.18 -15.64 -12.73
C PRO A 263 -3.44 -15.10 -13.44
N SER A 264 -4.47 -14.70 -12.70
CA SER A 264 -5.72 -14.15 -13.26
C SER A 264 -5.88 -12.64 -13.01
N LEU A 265 -4.82 -11.94 -12.60
CA LEU A 265 -4.91 -10.54 -12.20
C LEU A 265 -5.19 -9.65 -13.41
N GLU A 266 -6.31 -8.92 -13.38
CA GLU A 266 -6.71 -8.00 -14.44
C GLU A 266 -6.50 -6.53 -14.01
N ARG A 267 -6.65 -6.24 -12.71
CA ARG A 267 -6.59 -4.88 -12.15
C ARG A 267 -5.66 -4.83 -10.95
N LEU A 268 -4.66 -3.96 -11.02
CA LEU A 268 -3.71 -3.71 -9.95
C LEU A 268 -3.75 -2.24 -9.53
N ARG A 269 -3.91 -1.99 -8.24
CA ARG A 269 -3.80 -0.66 -7.63
C ARG A 269 -2.75 -0.68 -6.55
N ILE A 270 -1.75 0.17 -6.64
CA ILE A 270 -0.67 0.28 -5.68
C ILE A 270 -0.58 1.74 -5.23
N HIS A 271 -0.89 1.98 -3.97
CA HIS A 271 -0.66 3.26 -3.34
C HIS A 271 0.43 3.06 -2.31
N SER A 272 1.64 3.49 -2.64
CA SER A 272 2.79 3.43 -1.75
C SER A 272 3.41 4.81 -1.60
N ASP A 273 3.54 5.22 -0.33
CA ASP A 273 4.35 6.36 0.09
C ASP A 273 5.80 5.93 0.39
N VAL A 274 6.12 4.64 0.26
CA VAL A 274 7.45 4.10 0.58
C VAL A 274 8.33 4.11 -0.68
N PRO A 275 9.49 4.81 -0.66
CA PRO A 275 10.33 5.01 -1.84
C PRO A 275 11.12 3.77 -2.30
N HIS A 276 11.19 2.68 -1.53
CA HIS A 276 12.11 1.55 -1.78
C HIS A 276 11.40 0.18 -1.81
N MET A 277 10.54 -0.04 -2.79
CA MET A 277 9.80 -1.31 -2.97
C MET A 277 10.22 -2.04 -4.26
N ASP A 278 11.49 -1.90 -4.66
CA ASP A 278 11.96 -2.13 -6.03
C ASP A 278 11.76 -3.57 -6.55
N ASP A 279 11.68 -4.58 -5.68
CA ASP A 279 11.56 -5.99 -6.09
C ASP A 279 10.21 -6.66 -5.79
N ASP A 280 9.41 -6.13 -4.86
CA ASP A 280 8.09 -6.70 -4.51
C ASP A 280 7.13 -6.64 -5.70
N PHE A 281 7.21 -5.58 -6.51
CA PHE A 281 6.19 -5.31 -7.53
C PHE A 281 6.38 -6.04 -8.86
N LYS A 282 7.58 -6.55 -9.15
CA LYS A 282 7.81 -7.39 -10.33
C LYS A 282 6.94 -8.66 -10.30
N VAL A 283 6.61 -9.14 -9.10
CA VAL A 283 5.70 -10.26 -8.86
C VAL A 283 4.28 -9.96 -9.38
N LEU A 284 3.87 -8.69 -9.33
CA LEU A 284 2.48 -8.27 -9.50
C LEU A 284 2.12 -7.96 -10.95
N THR A 285 3.10 -7.82 -11.85
CA THR A 285 2.88 -7.37 -13.23
C THR A 285 2.75 -8.49 -14.26
N ALA A 286 2.46 -9.71 -13.83
CA ALA A 286 2.24 -10.83 -14.74
C ALA A 286 0.97 -10.64 -15.62
N PRO A 287 0.95 -11.14 -16.88
CA PRO A 287 -0.27 -11.23 -17.67
C PRO A 287 -1.38 -12.02 -16.93
N PRO A 288 -2.68 -11.70 -17.11
CA PRO A 288 -3.29 -10.83 -18.13
C PRO A 288 -3.67 -9.41 -17.64
N LEU A 289 -2.76 -8.73 -16.94
CA LEU A 289 -3.03 -7.39 -16.38
C LEU A 289 -3.49 -6.38 -17.45
N ARG A 290 -4.65 -5.75 -17.23
CA ARG A 290 -5.28 -4.77 -18.14
C ARG A 290 -5.31 -3.36 -17.58
N PHE A 291 -5.35 -3.22 -16.27
CA PHE A 291 -5.44 -1.94 -15.59
C PHE A 291 -4.39 -1.86 -14.50
N ILE A 292 -3.63 -0.77 -14.50
CA ILE A 292 -2.70 -0.46 -13.40
C ILE A 292 -2.94 0.96 -12.88
N SER A 293 -2.87 1.12 -11.58
CA SER A 293 -2.96 2.41 -10.89
C SER A 293 -1.84 2.48 -9.86
N ALA A 294 -0.90 3.42 -10.01
CA ALA A 294 0.29 3.47 -9.16
C ALA A 294 0.73 4.91 -8.85
N SER A 295 1.37 5.14 -7.71
CA SER A 295 2.06 6.41 -7.48
C SER A 295 3.20 6.57 -8.49
N THR A 296 3.62 7.82 -8.75
CA THR A 296 4.67 8.11 -9.75
C THR A 296 5.99 7.42 -9.40
N SER A 297 6.35 7.34 -8.12
CA SER A 297 7.53 6.62 -7.65
C SER A 297 7.44 5.14 -7.95
N THR A 298 6.33 4.50 -7.56
CA THR A 298 6.09 3.07 -7.84
C THR A 298 6.06 2.79 -9.34
N TYR A 299 5.41 3.64 -10.13
CA TYR A 299 5.34 3.46 -11.58
C TYR A 299 6.72 3.45 -12.24
N LEU A 300 7.63 4.33 -11.79
CA LEU A 300 9.01 4.37 -12.31
C LEU A 300 9.82 3.11 -11.98
N GLN A 301 9.43 2.36 -10.95
CA GLN A 301 10.06 1.09 -10.54
C GLN A 301 9.53 -0.11 -11.34
N LEU A 302 8.40 0.02 -12.02
CA LEU A 302 7.86 -1.02 -12.88
C LEU A 302 8.67 -1.07 -14.18
N VAL A 303 9.78 -1.83 -14.16
CA VAL A 303 10.75 -1.92 -15.25
C VAL A 303 10.13 -2.40 -16.57
N SER A 304 9.08 -3.22 -16.51
CA SER A 304 8.39 -3.77 -17.68
C SER A 304 6.88 -3.83 -17.44
N LEU A 305 6.12 -3.13 -18.26
CA LEU A 305 4.66 -3.23 -18.30
C LEU A 305 4.25 -4.33 -19.29
N PRO A 306 3.24 -5.15 -18.95
CA PRO A 306 2.77 -6.21 -19.84
C PRO A 306 2.08 -5.63 -21.08
N GLU A 307 2.21 -6.30 -22.23
CA GLU A 307 1.57 -5.90 -23.49
C GLU A 307 0.03 -5.91 -23.43
N THR A 308 -0.55 -6.63 -22.46
CA THR A 308 -1.99 -6.71 -22.24
C THR A 308 -2.60 -5.47 -21.57
N LEU A 309 -1.77 -4.51 -21.16
CA LEU A 309 -2.19 -3.34 -20.40
C LEU A 309 -2.97 -2.36 -21.29
N GLU A 310 -4.20 -2.03 -20.88
CA GLU A 310 -5.13 -1.16 -21.62
C GLU A 310 -5.20 0.24 -20.99
N GLU A 311 -5.11 0.32 -19.65
CA GLU A 311 -5.25 1.57 -18.91
C GLU A 311 -4.18 1.69 -17.81
N VAL A 312 -3.59 2.88 -17.74
CA VAL A 312 -2.59 3.25 -16.73
C VAL A 312 -3.04 4.54 -16.04
N GLN A 313 -3.17 4.48 -14.73
CA GLN A 313 -3.44 5.65 -13.89
C GLN A 313 -2.22 5.92 -13.03
N VAL A 314 -1.64 7.12 -13.14
CA VAL A 314 -0.49 7.53 -12.35
C VAL A 314 -0.90 8.65 -11.41
N TRP A 315 -0.59 8.49 -10.13
CA TRP A 315 -0.85 9.51 -9.11
C TRP A 315 0.44 10.24 -8.75
N ALA A 316 0.39 11.57 -8.74
CA ALA A 316 1.51 12.42 -8.35
C ALA A 316 0.99 13.49 -7.39
N TRP A 317 1.36 13.43 -6.10
CA TRP A 317 1.11 14.53 -5.14
C TRP A 317 -0.34 15.05 -5.19
N ASP A 318 -1.32 14.16 -5.03
CA ASP A 318 -2.77 14.40 -5.15
C ASP A 318 -3.35 14.70 -6.55
N VAL A 319 -2.52 14.69 -7.60
CA VAL A 319 -2.97 14.83 -8.98
C VAL A 319 -3.09 13.46 -9.64
N LYS A 320 -4.29 13.14 -10.14
CA LYS A 320 -4.55 11.95 -10.95
C LYS A 320 -4.27 12.26 -12.42
N VAL A 321 -3.42 11.43 -13.05
CA VAL A 321 -3.18 11.49 -14.49
C VAL A 321 -3.65 10.17 -15.12
N ASP A 322 -4.69 10.25 -15.95
CA ASP A 322 -5.24 9.12 -16.68
C ASP A 322 -4.55 8.98 -18.05
N LEU A 323 -3.80 7.89 -18.23
CA LEU A 323 -3.14 7.54 -19.49
C LEU A 323 -3.85 6.33 -20.10
N ARG A 324 -4.61 6.55 -21.18
CA ARG A 324 -5.20 5.46 -21.96
C ARG A 324 -4.25 5.05 -23.06
N MET A 325 -3.81 3.79 -23.05
CA MET A 325 -2.98 3.26 -24.12
C MET A 325 -3.89 2.77 -25.25
N PHE A 326 -3.86 3.46 -26.38
CA PHE A 326 -4.56 3.01 -27.58
C PHE A 326 -3.76 1.86 -28.21
N LYS A 327 -4.43 0.73 -28.48
CA LYS A 327 -3.85 -0.49 -29.12
C LYS A 327 -3.25 -0.26 -30.53
N SER A 328 -3.23 0.98 -31.02
CA SER A 328 -2.78 1.36 -32.37
C SER A 328 -1.58 2.31 -32.38
N ALA A 329 -0.83 2.44 -31.27
CA ALA A 329 0.40 3.24 -31.29
C ALA A 329 1.45 2.56 -32.20
N PRO A 330 2.10 3.29 -33.12
CA PRO A 330 3.12 2.74 -34.00
C PRO A 330 4.30 2.17 -33.20
N GLN A 331 4.87 1.06 -33.67
CA GLN A 331 5.85 0.18 -32.99
C GLN A 331 7.15 0.85 -32.47
N ASP A 332 7.36 2.14 -32.68
CA ASP A 332 8.61 2.85 -32.38
C ASP A 332 8.59 3.66 -31.06
N TYR A 333 7.58 3.50 -30.19
CA TYR A 333 7.50 4.29 -28.96
C TYR A 333 8.36 3.69 -27.82
N ASP A 334 9.58 4.20 -27.67
CA ASP A 334 10.54 3.78 -26.63
C ASP A 334 10.06 4.17 -25.21
N SER A 335 9.79 3.16 -24.36
CA SER A 335 9.40 3.33 -22.96
C SER A 335 10.45 4.10 -22.13
N LYS A 336 11.73 4.05 -22.52
CA LYS A 336 12.80 4.85 -21.90
C LYS A 336 12.62 6.35 -22.11
N HIS A 337 12.00 6.76 -23.22
CA HIS A 337 11.71 8.17 -23.47
C HIS A 337 10.60 8.70 -22.56
N LEU A 338 9.58 7.90 -22.25
CA LEU A 338 8.52 8.28 -21.33
C LEU A 338 9.07 8.48 -19.90
N GLY A 339 9.93 7.58 -19.43
CA GLY A 339 10.59 7.69 -18.12
C GLY A 339 11.50 8.94 -18.01
N LYS A 340 12.37 9.18 -19.00
CA LYS A 340 13.20 10.40 -19.05
C LYS A 340 12.38 11.68 -19.10
N ARG A 341 11.21 11.65 -19.75
CA ARG A 341 10.35 12.82 -19.94
C ARG A 341 9.46 13.11 -18.72
N LEU A 342 8.95 12.08 -18.04
CA LEU A 342 8.34 12.18 -16.70
C LEU A 342 9.36 12.67 -15.66
N HIS A 343 10.62 12.21 -15.73
CA HIS A 343 11.69 12.69 -14.86
C HIS A 343 12.00 14.18 -15.11
N ARG A 344 12.05 14.61 -16.38
CA ARG A 344 12.20 16.03 -16.73
C ARG A 344 11.02 16.88 -16.22
N MET A 345 9.79 16.40 -16.39
CA MET A 345 8.61 17.06 -15.78
C MET A 345 8.73 17.17 -14.26
N LYS A 346 9.16 16.10 -13.57
CA LYS A 346 9.39 16.11 -12.12
C LYS A 346 10.43 17.17 -11.74
N GLN A 347 11.54 17.26 -12.48
CA GLN A 347 12.57 18.27 -12.25
C GLN A 347 12.06 19.69 -12.52
N GLU A 348 11.30 19.91 -13.59
CA GLU A 348 10.73 21.22 -13.92
C GLU A 348 9.69 21.67 -12.89
N THR A 349 8.81 20.77 -12.43
CA THR A 349 7.84 21.05 -11.36
C THR A 349 8.53 21.30 -10.02
N LEU A 350 9.55 20.52 -9.65
CA LEU A 350 10.34 20.75 -8.43
C LEU A 350 11.13 22.07 -8.49
N LEU A 351 11.70 22.40 -9.66
CA LEU A 351 12.42 23.65 -9.89
C LEU A 351 11.47 24.86 -9.79
N GLN A 352 10.24 24.74 -10.29
CA GLN A 352 9.22 25.78 -10.12
C GLN A 352 8.76 25.93 -8.67
N LYS A 353 8.54 24.82 -7.94
CA LYS A 353 8.23 24.86 -6.50
C LYS A 353 9.37 25.47 -5.67
N PHE A 354 10.63 25.11 -5.98
CA PHE A 354 11.82 25.66 -5.32
C PHE A 354 12.01 27.16 -5.60
N LYS A 355 11.75 27.61 -6.84
CA LYS A 355 11.75 29.03 -7.20
C LYS A 355 10.65 29.81 -6.46
N ALA A 356 9.43 29.26 -6.38
CA ALA A 356 8.32 29.88 -5.66
C ALA A 356 8.59 29.99 -4.14
N PHE A 357 9.20 28.95 -3.54
CA PHE A 357 9.62 28.94 -2.14
C PHE A 357 10.70 30.00 -1.86
N ARG A 358 11.72 30.11 -2.73
CA ARG A 358 12.81 31.10 -2.58
C ARG A 358 12.33 32.55 -2.71
N THR A 359 11.22 32.80 -3.41
CA THR A 359 10.63 34.14 -3.55
C THR A 359 9.77 34.58 -2.37
N GLY A 360 9.63 33.77 -1.31
CA GLY A 360 8.94 34.16 -0.07
C GLY A 360 7.41 34.27 -0.18
N ASN A 361 6.80 33.92 -1.31
CA ASN A 361 5.36 33.86 -1.47
C ASN A 361 4.84 32.45 -1.10
N GLU A 362 4.82 32.14 0.20
CA GLU A 362 4.23 30.89 0.73
C GLU A 362 2.76 30.73 0.35
N LYS A 363 2.05 31.83 0.09
CA LYS A 363 0.64 31.82 -0.33
C LYS A 363 0.43 31.36 -1.78
N ASP A 364 1.41 31.56 -2.67
CA ASP A 364 1.32 31.14 -4.08
C ASP A 364 1.84 29.71 -4.31
N ALA A 365 2.54 29.13 -3.33
CA ALA A 365 3.04 27.76 -3.41
C ALA A 365 1.93 26.69 -3.34
N TRP A 366 0.76 27.05 -2.76
CA TRP A 366 -0.36 26.12 -2.56
C TRP A 366 -1.54 26.32 -3.53
N ASP A 367 -1.63 27.44 -4.23
CA ASP A 367 -2.71 27.76 -5.19
C ASP A 367 -2.38 27.42 -6.66
N GLN A 368 -1.56 26.39 -6.91
CA GLN A 368 -1.22 25.95 -8.27
C GLN A 368 -2.33 25.08 -8.90
N ARG A 369 -3.41 25.72 -9.35
CA ARG A 369 -4.31 25.16 -10.37
C ARG A 369 -3.72 25.22 -11.79
N ASP A 370 -2.78 26.12 -12.05
CA ASP A 370 -2.37 26.44 -13.43
C ASP A 370 -1.04 25.81 -13.89
N ALA A 371 -0.13 25.45 -12.98
CA ALA A 371 1.16 24.86 -13.38
C ALA A 371 1.03 23.43 -13.94
N SER A 372 0.04 22.67 -13.48
CA SER A 372 -0.27 21.32 -13.95
C SER A 372 -0.84 21.30 -15.37
N VAL A 373 -1.53 22.37 -15.76
CA VAL A 373 -2.22 22.49 -17.06
C VAL A 373 -1.25 23.02 -18.13
N PHE A 374 -0.36 23.94 -17.78
CA PHE A 374 0.57 24.56 -18.73
C PHE A 374 1.69 23.64 -19.23
N LEU A 375 2.08 22.60 -18.48
CA LEU A 375 3.16 21.69 -18.87
C LEU A 375 2.71 20.52 -19.76
N LEU A 376 1.41 20.38 -20.03
CA LEU A 376 0.82 19.31 -20.85
C LEU A 376 0.45 19.74 -22.29
N GLU A 377 0.56 21.02 -22.65
CA GLU A 377 0.28 21.53 -24.01
C GLU A 377 1.34 21.17 -25.08
N ARG A 378 2.41 20.44 -24.73
CA ARG A 378 3.37 19.88 -25.71
C ARG A 378 3.10 18.43 -26.12
N PHE A 379 1.90 17.92 -25.83
CA PHE A 379 1.45 16.62 -26.31
C PHE A 379 0.68 16.72 -27.63
N ASN A 380 0.91 15.75 -28.51
CA ASN A 380 0.23 15.57 -29.79
C ASN A 380 -1.31 15.53 -29.55
N PRO A 381 -2.18 16.23 -30.31
CA PRO A 381 -3.54 16.60 -29.89
C PRO A 381 -4.59 15.49 -29.79
N GLY A 382 -4.22 14.21 -29.68
CA GLY A 382 -5.15 13.09 -29.89
C GLY A 382 -5.32 12.04 -28.77
N SER A 383 -4.56 12.07 -27.67
CA SER A 383 -4.48 10.86 -26.81
C SER A 383 -4.44 11.02 -25.28
N LEU A 384 -4.54 12.23 -24.71
CA LEU A 384 -4.65 12.40 -23.26
C LEU A 384 -5.99 13.00 -22.86
N THR A 385 -6.67 12.36 -21.91
CA THR A 385 -7.80 12.97 -21.18
C THR A 385 -7.33 13.23 -19.75
N VAL A 386 -7.01 14.48 -19.45
CA VAL A 386 -6.70 14.93 -18.09
C VAL A 386 -8.03 15.28 -17.42
N GLN A 387 -8.51 14.42 -16.51
CA GLN A 387 -9.60 14.79 -15.62
C GLN A 387 -9.01 15.36 -14.34
N GLY A 388 -8.96 16.69 -14.23
CA GLY A 388 -8.67 17.36 -12.96
C GLY A 388 -9.80 17.12 -11.97
N PHE A 389 -9.47 16.75 -10.72
CA PHE A 389 -10.47 16.56 -9.67
C PHE A 389 -10.16 17.33 -8.39
N LYS A 390 -11.24 17.66 -7.69
CA LYS A 390 -11.34 18.44 -6.45
C LYS A 390 -11.29 17.47 -5.26
N ARG A 391 -10.46 17.76 -4.25
CA ARG A 391 -10.34 17.15 -2.90
C ARG A 391 -11.36 16.02 -2.63
N TYR A 392 -10.94 14.75 -2.74
CA TYR A 392 -11.80 13.55 -2.59
C TYR A 392 -11.32 12.60 -1.48
N TRP A 393 -10.78 13.14 -0.38
CA TRP A 393 -10.29 12.34 0.74
C TRP A 393 -11.17 12.36 1.99
N LEU A 394 -12.20 13.23 2.04
CA LEU A 394 -13.09 13.35 3.21
C LEU A 394 -14.49 12.74 3.04
N GLU A 395 -14.97 12.50 1.82
CA GLU A 395 -16.35 12.02 1.58
C GLU A 395 -16.50 10.48 1.59
N GLN A 396 -15.41 9.72 1.66
CA GLN A 396 -15.48 8.24 1.70
C GLN A 396 -15.42 7.67 3.12
N LEU A 397 -15.25 8.50 4.16
CA LEU A 397 -15.09 8.04 5.56
C LEU A 397 -15.95 8.79 6.59
N THR A 398 -16.76 9.79 6.23
CA THR A 398 -17.74 10.37 7.16
C THR A 398 -19.03 9.57 7.15
N PHE A 399 -19.16 8.64 8.10
CA PHE A 399 -20.48 8.28 8.62
C PHE A 399 -20.88 9.39 9.60
N GLU A 400 -21.96 10.10 9.28
CA GLU A 400 -22.65 10.96 10.24
C GLU A 400 -23.05 10.10 11.45
N GLU A 401 -22.59 10.49 12.64
CA GLU A 401 -23.14 9.96 13.89
C GLU A 401 -24.63 10.33 13.97
N PRO A 402 -25.53 9.39 14.31
CA PRO A 402 -26.92 9.74 14.53
C PRO A 402 -27.06 10.41 15.90
N GLU A 403 -27.67 11.60 15.93
CA GLU A 403 -28.36 12.14 17.11
C GLU A 403 -29.58 11.28 17.48
#